data_AF-A0A8B7BFK1-F1
#
_entry.id   AF-A0A8B7BFK1-F1
#
_cell.length_a   1.000
_cell.length_b   1.000
_cell.length_c   1.000
_cell.angle_alpha   90.00
_cell.angle_beta   90.00
_cell.angle_gamma   90.00
#
_symmetry.space_group_name_H-M   'P 1'
#
loop_
_entity.id
_entity.type
_entity.pdbx_description
1 polymer ?
#
loop_
_entity_poly.entity_id
_entity_poly.type
_entity_poly.pdbx_seq_one_letter_code
_entity_poly.pdbx_strand_id
1 'polypeptide(L)'
;MKKKARFHVGVEGLRPKPAHCANHKRMTLCPPVADFTAFSSPPLVDVGDDGMRAAVAKVESLLGYPFRDARLLEEALTHPSHAEHPSYQRLEFVGDAALCIAFTNYVYLTNPGANPGQLSALRAANISTEKLARAAVRHDLYRLVRRNSPNLDQMVGEFTRSVIEWEEEEDLGGQPYGGHIVKAPKVLADIVESIAAAVYVDCNFNLETLWRVMRGMLEPIITLETLNEQPVTTLYELCQKHGKSVDFKNWKKRKTNVMNVFVDGKLIGIGSSEQKMIAKLNAARDALEKLSCPEAVFMNIGPCSAEGDGAGEQIQGSKQKLHELCSKKRWPKPVYKTEREDGPPHDKRFVCSVQVETSDNTFITLSDPKSRVKDAENAAACKMLSEILD
;
A
#
# COMPACT_ATOMS: atom_id res chain seq x y z
N MET A 1 -0.52 58.00 -15.76
CA MET A 1 0.75 57.28 -16.02
C MET A 1 1.10 56.42 -14.81
N LYS A 2 0.84 55.11 -14.86
CA LYS A 2 1.27 54.15 -13.82
C LYS A 2 2.10 53.06 -14.49
N LYS A 3 3.40 53.07 -14.22
CA LYS A 3 4.39 52.12 -14.79
C LYS A 3 4.13 50.73 -14.20
N LYS A 4 3.82 49.75 -15.06
CA LYS A 4 3.90 48.32 -14.72
C LYS A 4 5.37 47.91 -14.68
N ALA A 5 5.88 47.55 -13.51
CA ALA A 5 7.15 46.84 -13.39
C ALA A 5 6.92 45.38 -13.82
N ARG A 6 7.50 45.00 -14.97
CA ARG A 6 7.64 43.59 -15.37
C ARG A 6 8.84 43.03 -14.63
N PHE A 7 8.61 42.13 -13.68
CA PHE A 7 9.66 41.24 -13.18
C PHE A 7 9.91 40.17 -14.25
N HIS A 8 11.10 40.20 -14.84
CA HIS A 8 11.61 39.17 -15.74
C HIS A 8 12.35 38.16 -14.85
N VAL A 9 11.71 37.05 -14.50
CA VAL A 9 12.42 35.90 -13.90
C VAL A 9 12.96 35.10 -15.07
N GLY A 10 14.29 35.06 -15.20
CA GLY A 10 14.98 34.28 -16.21
C GLY A 10 14.70 32.80 -16.01
N VAL A 11 13.94 32.20 -16.93
CA VAL A 11 13.70 30.76 -17.01
C VAL A 11 14.75 30.17 -17.96
N GLU A 12 16.01 30.17 -17.53
CA GLU A 12 17.08 29.43 -18.19
C GLU A 12 17.77 28.55 -17.15
N GLY A 13 17.31 27.29 -17.05
CA GLY A 13 17.87 26.31 -16.12
C GLY A 13 17.07 25.01 -15.96
N LEU A 14 15.78 25.00 -16.31
CA LEU A 14 14.89 23.85 -16.10
C LEU A 14 14.14 23.40 -17.36
N ARG A 15 14.83 23.28 -18.50
CA ARG A 15 14.28 22.53 -19.65
C ARG A 15 15.04 21.21 -19.82
N PRO A 16 14.38 20.04 -19.68
CA PRO A 16 14.99 18.80 -20.13
C PRO A 16 15.07 18.80 -21.67
N LYS A 17 16.23 18.41 -22.21
CA LYS A 17 16.39 18.14 -23.64
C LYS A 17 15.51 16.93 -24.04
N PRO A 18 14.98 16.88 -25.27
CA PRO A 18 14.21 15.72 -25.73
C PRO A 18 15.14 14.50 -25.82
N ALA A 19 14.84 13.47 -25.04
CA ALA A 19 15.59 12.21 -25.07
C ALA A 19 15.22 11.43 -26.35
N HIS A 20 16.19 11.31 -27.25
CA HIS A 20 16.15 10.35 -28.33
C HIS A 20 16.09 8.93 -27.77
N CYS A 21 15.19 8.13 -28.32
CA CYS A 21 15.04 6.69 -28.07
C CYS A 21 16.37 5.96 -28.33
N ALA A 22 17.03 5.51 -27.27
CA ALA A 22 18.22 4.65 -27.36
C ALA A 22 18.23 3.64 -26.20
N ASN A 23 17.93 2.38 -26.56
CA ASN A 23 18.28 1.12 -25.88
C ASN A 23 18.54 1.19 -24.36
N HIS A 24 17.51 0.91 -23.55
CA HIS A 24 17.66 0.55 -22.15
C HIS A 24 18.32 -0.84 -22.00
N LYS A 25 19.65 -0.85 -21.93
CA LYS A 25 20.35 -1.83 -21.08
C LYS A 25 20.07 -1.44 -19.64
N ARG A 26 19.39 -2.33 -18.89
CA ARG A 26 19.25 -2.30 -17.43
C ARG A 26 20.65 -2.10 -16.81
N MET A 27 20.96 -0.89 -16.36
CA MET A 27 22.06 -0.63 -15.44
C MET A 27 21.48 -0.68 -14.03
N THR A 28 21.63 -1.85 -13.40
CA THR A 28 21.51 -2.05 -11.96
C THR A 28 22.63 -1.28 -11.27
N LEU A 29 22.28 -0.17 -10.62
CA LEU A 29 23.12 0.54 -9.66
C LEU A 29 22.29 0.80 -8.40
N CYS A 30 21.85 -0.28 -7.75
CA CYS A 30 21.69 -0.23 -6.30
C CYS A 30 23.06 -0.53 -5.69
N PRO A 31 23.53 0.22 -4.67
CA PRO A 31 24.61 -0.28 -3.85
C PRO A 31 24.19 -1.63 -3.24
N PRO A 32 25.13 -2.56 -3.00
CA PRO A 32 24.79 -3.83 -2.37
C PRO A 32 24.11 -3.52 -1.04
N VAL A 33 22.94 -4.14 -0.85
CA VAL A 33 22.20 -4.17 0.41
C VAL A 33 23.22 -4.52 1.49
N ALA A 34 23.38 -3.65 2.50
CA ALA A 34 24.36 -3.87 3.55
C ALA A 34 24.16 -5.28 4.13
N ASP A 35 25.25 -5.95 4.51
CA ASP A 35 25.20 -7.26 5.12
C ASP A 35 24.51 -7.15 6.50
N PHE A 36 23.19 -7.34 6.54
CA PHE A 36 22.31 -7.01 7.68
C PHE A 36 22.27 -8.10 8.77
N THR A 37 23.16 -9.10 8.72
CA THR A 37 23.23 -10.19 9.70
C THR A 37 23.78 -9.78 11.08
N ALA A 38 24.06 -8.49 11.32
CA ALA A 38 24.59 -7.97 12.57
C ALA A 38 23.55 -7.22 13.45
N PHE A 39 22.40 -7.84 13.75
CA PHE A 39 21.49 -7.34 14.79
C PHE A 39 21.83 -7.79 16.23
N SER A 40 23.01 -8.41 16.42
CA SER A 40 23.53 -8.80 17.74
C SER A 40 24.44 -7.73 18.39
N SER A 41 24.74 -6.63 17.70
CA SER A 41 25.51 -5.55 18.32
C SER A 41 24.59 -4.69 19.19
N PRO A 42 24.95 -4.40 20.45
CA PRO A 42 24.10 -3.64 21.36
C PRO A 42 23.70 -2.28 20.77
N PRO A 43 22.59 -1.67 21.23
CA PRO A 43 22.31 -0.26 20.94
C PRO A 43 23.56 0.57 21.24
N LEU A 44 23.71 1.75 20.63
CA LEU A 44 24.70 2.73 21.10
C LEU A 44 24.30 3.10 22.54
N VAL A 45 24.77 2.30 23.49
CA VAL A 45 24.69 2.52 24.93
C VAL A 45 25.68 3.63 25.18
N ASP A 46 25.16 4.85 25.38
CA ASP A 46 25.82 5.97 26.04
C ASP A 46 27.36 5.98 25.94
N VAL A 47 27.89 6.42 24.79
CA VAL A 47 29.35 6.58 24.60
C VAL A 47 29.70 8.03 24.33
N GLY A 48 29.33 8.92 25.26
CA GLY A 48 29.81 10.30 25.32
C GLY A 48 29.72 11.12 24.02
N ASP A 49 30.54 12.17 23.93
CA ASP A 49 30.62 13.05 22.75
C ASP A 49 31.16 12.32 21.51
N ASP A 50 31.95 11.25 21.69
CA ASP A 50 32.59 10.51 20.61
C ASP A 50 31.58 9.71 19.77
N GLY A 51 30.60 9.09 20.42
CA GLY A 51 29.51 8.37 19.74
C GLY A 51 28.61 9.31 18.94
N MET A 52 28.33 10.50 19.47
CA MET A 52 27.53 11.50 18.76
C MET A 52 28.24 12.04 17.52
N ARG A 53 29.55 12.33 17.60
CA ARG A 53 30.32 12.75 16.42
C ARG A 53 30.31 11.69 15.31
N ALA A 54 30.39 10.40 15.66
CA ALA A 54 30.29 9.32 14.70
C ALA A 54 28.89 9.22 14.06
N ALA A 55 27.83 9.41 14.86
CA ALA A 55 26.45 9.46 14.38
C ALA A 55 26.22 10.61 13.39
N VAL A 56 26.71 11.81 13.71
CA VAL A 56 26.69 12.99 12.83
C VAL A 56 27.38 12.66 11.50
N ALA A 57 28.63 12.20 11.53
CA ALA A 57 29.39 11.86 10.32
C ALA A 57 28.69 10.79 9.47
N LYS A 58 28.00 9.83 10.10
CA LYS A 58 27.22 8.80 9.39
C LYS A 58 26.04 9.42 8.63
N VAL A 59 25.30 10.35 9.24
CA VAL A 59 24.18 11.04 8.57
C VAL A 59 24.68 12.00 7.49
N GLU A 60 25.78 12.73 7.70
CA GLU A 60 26.38 13.58 6.67
C GLU A 60 26.75 12.78 5.41
N SER A 61 27.37 11.61 5.62
CA SER A 61 27.72 10.67 4.55
C SER A 61 26.49 10.13 3.83
N LEU A 62 25.46 9.74 4.59
CA LEU A 62 24.19 9.28 4.04
C LEU A 62 23.51 10.33 3.16
N LEU A 63 23.52 11.59 3.61
CA LEU A 63 22.89 12.71 2.90
C LEU A 63 23.77 13.28 1.77
N GLY A 64 25.07 12.98 1.77
CA GLY A 64 26.05 13.68 0.94
C GLY A 64 26.10 15.18 1.21
N TYR A 65 25.82 15.59 2.46
CA TYR A 65 25.68 16.99 2.87
C TYR A 65 26.53 17.28 4.11
N PRO A 66 27.65 18.01 3.97
CA PRO A 66 28.45 18.44 5.11
C PRO A 66 27.78 19.66 5.78
N PHE A 67 27.46 19.55 7.06
CA PHE A 67 26.84 20.63 7.82
C PHE A 67 27.85 21.73 8.13
N ARG A 68 27.39 22.99 8.10
CA ARG A 68 28.17 24.13 8.60
C ARG A 68 28.12 24.19 10.11
N ASP A 69 26.97 23.84 10.68
CA ASP A 69 26.77 23.71 12.12
C ASP A 69 26.30 22.30 12.48
N ALA A 70 27.26 21.45 12.87
CA ALA A 70 27.01 20.07 13.29
C ALA A 70 26.03 19.97 14.48
N ARG A 71 25.93 21.01 15.32
CA ARG A 71 25.04 21.02 16.50
C ARG A 71 23.57 20.90 16.11
N LEU A 72 23.19 21.36 14.92
CA LEU A 72 21.83 21.18 14.40
C LEU A 72 21.50 19.70 14.22
N LEU A 73 22.47 18.93 13.74
CA LEU A 73 22.30 17.49 13.55
C LEU A 73 22.40 16.73 14.88
N GLU A 74 23.23 17.17 15.82
CA GLU A 74 23.26 16.64 17.19
C GLU A 74 21.90 16.82 17.90
N GLU A 75 21.29 18.00 17.79
CA GLU A 75 19.93 18.27 18.30
C GLU A 75 18.90 17.38 17.60
N ALA A 76 18.97 17.25 16.26
CA ALA A 76 18.06 16.40 15.49
C ALA A 76 18.13 14.91 15.87
N LEU A 77 19.29 14.44 16.34
CA LEU A 77 19.53 13.06 16.79
C LEU A 77 19.39 12.88 18.31
N THR A 78 18.74 13.81 19.01
CA THR A 78 18.55 13.74 20.48
C THR A 78 17.07 13.62 20.84
N HIS A 79 16.69 12.49 21.45
CA HIS A 79 15.31 12.23 21.89
C HIS A 79 14.99 12.95 23.21
N PRO A 80 13.75 13.43 23.44
CA PRO A 80 13.33 14.12 24.68
C PRO A 80 13.55 13.36 26.00
N SER A 81 13.68 12.04 25.94
CA SER A 81 14.03 11.24 27.13
C SER A 81 15.44 11.55 27.68
N HIS A 82 16.29 12.20 26.89
CA HIS A 82 17.65 12.55 27.26
C HIS A 82 17.74 14.04 27.64
N ALA A 83 17.24 14.39 28.82
CA ALA A 83 16.94 15.76 29.23
C ALA A 83 18.15 16.72 29.33
N GLU A 84 19.38 16.22 29.34
CA GLU A 84 20.60 17.03 29.46
C GLU A 84 20.94 17.82 28.19
N HIS A 85 20.32 17.50 27.06
CA HIS A 85 20.58 18.15 25.77
C HIS A 85 19.27 18.65 25.13
N PRO A 86 19.34 19.68 24.26
CA PRO A 86 18.20 20.09 23.44
C PRO A 86 17.67 18.91 22.64
N SER A 87 16.35 18.70 22.68
CA SER A 87 15.70 17.62 21.95
C SER A 87 15.32 18.05 20.53
N TYR A 88 15.13 17.07 19.66
CA TYR A 88 14.77 17.30 18.27
C TYR A 88 13.40 17.98 18.05
N GLN A 89 12.56 18.16 19.08
CA GLN A 89 11.13 18.49 18.94
C GLN A 89 10.89 19.84 18.23
N ARG A 90 11.78 20.82 18.45
CA ARG A 90 11.67 22.11 17.74
C ARG A 90 12.04 21.98 16.26
N LEU A 91 13.02 21.13 15.97
CA LEU A 91 13.42 20.80 14.61
C LEU A 91 12.33 19.98 13.92
N GLU A 92 11.77 18.93 14.55
CA GLU A 92 10.61 18.17 14.06
C GLU A 92 9.49 19.12 13.59
N PHE A 93 9.08 20.06 14.46
CA PHE A 93 8.02 21.02 14.14
C PHE A 93 8.30 21.83 12.87
N VAL A 94 9.53 22.30 12.68
CA VAL A 94 9.94 23.04 11.47
C VAL A 94 10.04 22.10 10.26
N GLY A 95 10.52 20.88 10.50
CA GLY A 95 10.83 19.86 9.52
C GLY A 95 9.60 19.33 8.82
N ASP A 96 8.53 19.04 9.57
CA ASP A 96 7.23 18.64 9.03
C ASP A 96 6.74 19.64 7.97
N ALA A 97 6.70 20.93 8.33
CA ALA A 97 6.27 21.99 7.42
C ALA A 97 7.22 22.17 6.23
N ALA A 98 8.53 22.22 6.48
CA ALA A 98 9.53 22.46 5.44
C ALA A 98 9.59 21.31 4.42
N LEU A 99 9.59 20.07 4.90
CA LEU A 99 9.62 18.88 4.05
C LEU A 99 8.32 18.73 3.25
N CYS A 100 7.18 19.01 3.88
CA CYS A 100 5.88 19.01 3.22
C CYS A 100 5.83 20.03 2.06
N ILE A 101 6.32 21.26 2.27
CA ILE A 101 6.35 22.29 1.22
C ILE A 101 7.38 21.93 0.13
N ALA A 102 8.57 21.46 0.52
CA ALA A 102 9.60 21.04 -0.43
C ALA A 102 9.09 19.92 -1.36
N PHE A 103 8.46 18.89 -0.79
CA PHE A 103 7.84 17.82 -1.55
C PHE A 103 6.67 18.32 -2.41
N THR A 104 5.81 19.19 -1.87
CA THR A 104 4.68 19.78 -2.60
C THR A 104 5.15 20.56 -3.82
N ASN A 105 6.22 21.35 -3.69
CA ASN A 105 6.83 22.07 -4.82
C ASN A 105 7.34 21.10 -5.88
N TYR A 106 8.01 20.03 -5.46
CA TYR A 106 8.48 18.99 -6.37
C TYR A 106 7.33 18.38 -7.17
N VAL A 107 6.29 17.86 -6.50
CA VAL A 107 5.17 17.20 -7.21
C VAL A 107 4.34 18.15 -8.07
N TYR A 108 4.16 19.41 -7.63
CA TYR A 108 3.45 20.41 -8.42
C TYR A 108 4.18 20.68 -9.74
N LEU A 109 5.51 20.77 -9.72
CA LEU A 109 6.33 21.04 -10.90
C LEU A 109 6.51 19.81 -11.80
N THR A 110 6.59 18.60 -11.23
CA THR A 110 6.75 17.36 -12.02
C THR A 110 5.45 16.81 -12.57
N ASN A 111 4.29 17.21 -12.05
CA ASN A 111 2.99 16.70 -12.44
C ASN A 111 2.01 17.83 -12.86
N PRO A 112 2.33 18.61 -13.91
CA PRO A 112 1.55 19.78 -14.31
C PRO A 112 0.11 19.47 -14.77
N GLY A 113 -0.19 18.23 -15.12
CA GLY A 113 -1.53 17.77 -15.49
C GLY A 113 -2.36 17.18 -14.33
N ALA A 114 -1.78 17.07 -13.13
CA ALA A 114 -2.46 16.47 -11.99
C ALA A 114 -3.47 17.44 -11.38
N ASN A 115 -4.64 16.91 -11.01
CA ASN A 115 -5.65 17.69 -10.30
C ASN A 115 -5.31 17.85 -8.80
N PRO A 116 -5.97 18.79 -8.07
CA PRO A 116 -5.68 19.01 -6.65
C PRO A 116 -5.84 17.79 -5.75
N GLY A 117 -6.78 16.88 -6.07
CA GLY A 117 -6.97 15.64 -5.33
C GLY A 117 -5.79 14.68 -5.49
N GLN A 118 -5.32 14.50 -6.73
CA GLN A 118 -4.15 13.68 -7.04
C GLN A 118 -2.87 14.20 -6.37
N LEU A 119 -2.64 15.52 -6.39
CA LEU A 119 -1.49 16.13 -5.71
C LEU A 119 -1.58 15.93 -4.18
N SER A 120 -2.78 16.05 -3.61
CA SER A 120 -3.01 15.80 -2.18
C SER A 120 -2.73 14.34 -1.81
N ALA A 121 -3.16 13.40 -2.65
CA ALA A 121 -2.95 11.97 -2.44
C ALA A 121 -1.46 11.59 -2.57
N LEU A 122 -0.73 12.14 -3.55
CA LEU A 122 0.73 11.99 -3.66
C LEU A 122 1.45 12.46 -2.41
N ARG A 123 1.05 13.63 -1.90
CA ARG A 123 1.64 14.18 -0.68
C ARG A 123 1.38 13.28 0.51
N ALA A 124 0.14 12.83 0.70
CA ALA A 124 -0.21 11.92 1.78
C ALA A 124 0.54 10.57 1.68
N ALA A 125 0.76 10.07 0.48
CA ALA A 125 1.49 8.83 0.25
C ALA A 125 2.99 8.94 0.58
N ASN A 126 3.61 10.08 0.28
CA ASN A 126 5.06 10.27 0.41
C ASN A 126 5.51 10.92 1.73
N ILE A 127 4.66 11.73 2.36
CA ILE A 127 4.97 12.51 3.57
C ILE A 127 4.00 12.10 4.69
N SER A 128 3.79 10.79 4.86
CA SER A 128 3.07 10.24 6.01
C SER A 128 4.04 9.73 7.06
N THR A 129 3.59 9.69 8.33
CA THR A 129 4.35 9.09 9.43
C THR A 129 4.86 7.70 9.10
N GLU A 130 4.05 6.85 8.45
CA GLU A 130 4.47 5.50 8.07
C GLU A 130 5.59 5.53 7.01
N LYS A 131 5.45 6.36 5.97
CA LYS A 131 6.45 6.46 4.91
C LYS A 131 7.79 6.97 5.43
N LEU A 132 7.77 8.01 6.27
CA LEU A 132 8.96 8.55 6.90
C LEU A 132 9.58 7.55 7.88
N ALA A 133 8.75 6.85 8.66
CA ALA A 133 9.24 5.82 9.58
C ALA A 133 9.97 4.68 8.85
N ARG A 134 9.45 4.22 7.71
CA ARG A 134 10.13 3.22 6.88
C ARG A 134 11.45 3.74 6.31
N ALA A 135 11.51 5.01 5.92
CA ALA A 135 12.78 5.62 5.50
C ALA A 135 13.80 5.63 6.64
N ALA A 136 13.37 5.97 7.86
CA ALA A 136 14.24 5.92 9.04
C ALA A 136 14.78 4.50 9.32
N VAL A 137 13.94 3.47 9.15
CA VAL A 137 14.34 2.07 9.30
C VAL A 137 15.35 1.66 8.24
N ARG A 138 15.08 1.94 6.95
CA ARG A 138 15.98 1.58 5.84
C ARG A 138 17.38 2.15 5.97
N HIS A 139 17.49 3.33 6.57
CA HIS A 139 18.77 4.02 6.80
C HIS A 139 19.31 3.85 8.22
N ASP A 140 18.67 2.99 9.03
CA ASP A 140 19.07 2.65 10.40
C ASP A 140 19.23 3.89 11.33
N LEU A 141 18.42 4.93 11.09
CA LEU A 141 18.57 6.23 11.76
C LEU A 141 18.31 6.15 13.27
N TYR A 142 17.39 5.29 13.69
CA TYR A 142 17.04 5.16 15.11
C TYR A 142 18.24 4.74 15.97
N ARG A 143 19.17 3.95 15.43
CA ARG A 143 20.39 3.57 16.16
C ARG A 143 21.31 4.75 16.43
N LEU A 144 21.27 5.77 15.58
CA LEU A 144 22.07 7.00 15.68
C LEU A 144 21.52 7.99 16.71
N VAL A 145 20.30 7.75 17.23
CA VAL A 145 19.64 8.65 18.16
C VAL A 145 20.06 8.40 19.60
N ARG A 146 20.51 9.48 20.26
CA ARG A 146 20.73 9.53 21.70
C ARG A 146 19.38 9.51 22.42
N ARG A 147 19.15 8.48 23.23
CA ARG A 147 17.87 8.24 23.91
C ARG A 147 18.04 7.39 25.16
N ASN A 148 17.03 7.41 26.01
CA ASN A 148 16.93 6.60 27.22
C ASN A 148 15.46 6.21 27.43
N SER A 149 14.96 5.28 26.60
CA SER A 149 13.58 4.83 26.66
C SER A 149 13.43 3.38 26.18
N PRO A 150 13.46 2.39 27.09
CA PRO A 150 13.42 0.97 26.72
C PRO A 150 12.08 0.55 26.09
N ASN A 151 10.98 1.21 26.47
CA ASN A 151 9.68 0.96 25.84
C ASN A 151 9.67 1.40 24.36
N LEU A 152 10.32 2.52 24.07
CA LEU A 152 10.49 2.99 22.70
C LEU A 152 11.34 2.03 21.87
N ASP A 153 12.41 1.49 22.47
CA ASP A 153 13.26 0.48 21.82
C ASP A 153 12.49 -0.78 21.44
N GLN A 154 11.60 -1.25 22.31
CA GLN A 154 10.73 -2.39 22.00
C GLN A 154 9.79 -2.08 20.83
N MET A 155 9.07 -0.96 20.88
CA MET A 155 8.11 -0.58 19.82
C MET A 155 8.79 -0.39 18.47
N VAL A 156 9.95 0.28 18.45
CA VAL A 156 10.74 0.45 17.23
C VAL A 156 11.28 -0.90 16.76
N GLY A 157 11.77 -1.75 17.64
CA GLY A 157 12.25 -3.09 17.29
C GLY A 157 11.17 -3.99 16.69
N GLU A 158 9.94 -3.94 17.20
CA GLU A 158 8.78 -4.64 16.62
C GLU A 158 8.43 -4.13 15.23
N PHE A 159 8.37 -2.81 15.05
CA PHE A 159 8.10 -2.20 13.75
C PHE A 159 9.21 -2.48 12.73
N THR A 160 10.49 -2.33 13.12
CA THR A 160 11.65 -2.60 12.26
C THR A 160 11.66 -4.04 11.77
N ARG A 161 11.42 -5.03 12.66
CA ARG A 161 11.29 -6.44 12.22
C ARG A 161 10.14 -6.63 11.24
N SER A 162 8.98 -6.04 11.51
CA SER A 162 7.84 -6.11 10.59
C SER A 162 8.13 -5.45 9.23
N VAL A 163 8.98 -4.42 9.17
CA VAL A 163 9.41 -3.81 7.90
C VAL A 163 10.42 -4.70 7.18
N ILE A 164 11.42 -5.24 7.89
CA ILE A 164 12.46 -6.10 7.32
C ILE A 164 11.87 -7.41 6.80
N GLU A 165 11.08 -8.13 7.60
CA GLU A 165 10.41 -9.36 7.17
C GLU A 165 9.59 -9.13 5.90
N TRP A 166 9.02 -7.93 5.78
CA TRP A 166 8.21 -7.55 4.65
C TRP A 166 9.03 -7.10 3.43
N GLU A 167 10.21 -6.48 3.63
CA GLU A 167 11.19 -6.12 2.58
C GLU A 167 12.05 -7.33 2.12
N GLU A 168 12.23 -8.35 2.95
CA GLU A 168 12.93 -9.61 2.61
C GLU A 168 12.03 -10.60 1.86
N GLU A 169 10.72 -10.58 2.13
CA GLU A 169 9.73 -11.26 1.27
C GLU A 169 9.61 -10.60 -0.13
N GLU A 170 10.38 -9.54 -0.40
CA GLU A 170 10.13 -8.50 -1.40
C GLU A 170 11.07 -8.47 -2.61
N ASP A 171 11.89 -9.51 -2.82
CA ASP A 171 12.57 -9.78 -4.11
C ASP A 171 11.57 -10.01 -5.28
N LEU A 172 10.28 -9.74 -5.04
CA LEU A 172 9.12 -10.00 -5.88
C LEU A 172 8.04 -8.88 -5.88
N GLY A 173 8.28 -7.68 -5.32
CA GLY A 173 7.48 -6.46 -5.61
C GLY A 173 6.39 -6.06 -4.61
N GLY A 174 6.76 -5.67 -3.39
CA GLY A 174 5.83 -5.13 -2.41
C GLY A 174 5.58 -3.61 -2.55
N GLN A 175 4.52 -3.15 -1.88
CA GLN A 175 3.99 -1.78 -1.91
C GLN A 175 4.79 -0.77 -1.05
N PRO A 176 5.33 0.33 -1.61
CA PRO A 176 6.18 1.26 -0.84
C PRO A 176 5.52 2.03 0.33
N TYR A 177 4.23 1.77 0.65
CA TYR A 177 3.40 2.49 1.62
C TYR A 177 2.04 1.80 1.86
N GLY A 178 1.58 1.81 3.12
CA GLY A 178 0.22 1.45 3.54
C GLY A 178 -0.03 -0.05 3.66
N GLY A 179 -0.67 -0.48 4.75
CA GLY A 179 -1.18 -1.85 4.91
C GLY A 179 -0.48 -2.73 5.95
N HIS A 180 0.30 -2.14 6.85
CA HIS A 180 0.91 -2.86 7.97
C HIS A 180 -0.06 -3.19 9.09
N ILE A 181 0.15 -4.35 9.72
CA ILE A 181 -0.55 -4.78 10.94
C ILE A 181 -0.06 -3.97 12.15
N VAL A 182 1.20 -3.50 12.11
CA VAL A 182 1.83 -2.74 13.20
C VAL A 182 1.82 -1.25 12.88
N LYS A 183 1.30 -0.45 13.82
CA LYS A 183 1.29 1.01 13.72
C LYS A 183 2.72 1.56 13.78
N ALA A 184 3.09 2.42 12.83
CA ALA A 184 4.40 3.06 12.81
C ALA A 184 4.65 3.91 14.08
N PRO A 185 5.78 3.72 14.79
CA PRO A 185 6.19 4.59 15.88
C PRO A 185 6.48 6.01 15.38
N LYS A 186 5.82 7.01 15.97
CA LYS A 186 5.92 8.41 15.53
C LYS A 186 7.36 8.94 15.55
N VAL A 187 8.15 8.51 16.56
CA VAL A 187 9.55 8.91 16.72
C VAL A 187 10.38 8.70 15.45
N LEU A 188 10.11 7.66 14.66
CA LEU A 188 10.86 7.39 13.45
C LEU A 188 10.61 8.46 12.37
N ALA A 189 9.37 8.95 12.26
CA ALA A 189 9.05 10.07 11.40
C ALA A 189 9.65 11.37 11.95
N ASP A 190 9.52 11.59 13.27
CA ASP A 190 10.03 12.79 13.94
C ASP A 190 11.55 12.96 13.71
N ILE A 191 12.33 11.86 13.67
CA ILE A 191 13.76 11.87 13.37
C ILE A 191 14.05 12.32 11.93
N VAL A 192 13.26 11.85 10.96
CA VAL A 192 13.45 12.26 9.55
C VAL A 192 13.11 13.73 9.37
N GLU A 193 12.04 14.19 10.02
CA GLU A 193 11.61 15.58 10.03
C GLU A 193 12.65 16.48 10.72
N SER A 194 13.20 16.07 11.85
CA SER A 194 14.22 16.84 12.55
C SER A 194 15.53 16.96 11.74
N ILE A 195 15.96 15.90 11.05
CA ILE A 195 17.10 15.95 10.13
C ILE A 195 16.80 16.88 8.95
N ALA A 196 15.59 16.81 8.38
CA ALA A 196 15.17 17.73 7.32
C ALA A 196 15.23 19.19 7.80
N ALA A 197 14.77 19.49 9.02
CA ALA A 197 14.88 20.82 9.58
C ALA A 197 16.31 21.26 9.82
N ALA A 198 17.19 20.38 10.31
CA ALA A 198 18.60 20.68 10.47
C ALA A 198 19.23 21.11 9.14
N VAL A 199 18.99 20.36 8.05
CA VAL A 199 19.42 20.73 6.70
C VAL A 199 18.81 22.07 6.28
N TYR A 200 17.50 22.25 6.51
CA TYR A 200 16.77 23.44 6.11
C TYR A 200 17.33 24.71 6.78
N VAL A 201 17.64 24.64 8.07
CA VAL A 201 18.26 25.73 8.83
C VAL A 201 19.70 25.97 8.38
N ASP A 202 20.51 24.91 8.23
CA ASP A 202 21.92 25.00 7.85
C ASP A 202 22.12 25.59 6.44
N CYS A 203 21.21 25.26 5.51
CA CYS A 203 21.20 25.82 4.16
C CYS A 203 20.52 27.21 4.05
N ASN A 204 20.28 27.88 5.18
CA ASN A 204 19.64 29.19 5.29
C ASN A 204 18.24 29.22 4.63
N PHE A 205 17.41 28.25 4.99
CA PHE A 205 16.01 28.12 4.58
C PHE A 205 15.79 27.98 3.07
N ASN A 206 16.72 27.31 2.38
CA ASN A 206 16.62 27.05 0.94
C ASN A 206 15.88 25.72 0.65
N LEU A 207 14.61 25.81 0.24
CA LEU A 207 13.77 24.64 -0.03
C LEU A 207 14.29 23.74 -1.16
N GLU A 208 14.91 24.31 -2.19
CA GLU A 208 15.46 23.55 -3.31
C GLU A 208 16.64 22.69 -2.87
N THR A 209 17.52 23.27 -2.04
CA THR A 209 18.66 22.57 -1.44
C THR A 209 18.19 21.50 -0.48
N LEU A 210 17.21 21.82 0.38
CA LEU A 210 16.58 20.85 1.27
C LEU A 210 16.05 19.64 0.50
N TRP A 211 15.25 19.86 -0.54
CA TRP A 211 14.70 18.77 -1.34
C TRP A 211 15.79 17.93 -2.00
N ARG A 212 16.78 18.58 -2.61
CA ARG A 212 17.90 17.90 -3.27
C ARG A 212 18.67 16.98 -2.32
N VAL A 213 18.91 17.43 -1.09
CA VAL A 213 19.64 16.68 -0.06
C VAL A 213 18.77 15.55 0.50
N MET A 214 17.52 15.83 0.86
CA MET A 214 16.65 14.86 1.52
C MET A 214 16.05 13.81 0.56
N ARG A 215 15.95 14.11 -0.73
CA ARG A 215 15.29 13.22 -1.71
C ARG A 215 15.83 11.80 -1.67
N GLY A 216 17.16 11.63 -1.64
CA GLY A 216 17.79 10.30 -1.64
C GLY A 216 17.40 9.46 -0.42
N MET A 217 17.21 10.09 0.74
CA MET A 217 16.76 9.42 1.96
C MET A 217 15.30 8.92 1.83
N LEU A 218 14.45 9.66 1.11
CA LEU A 218 13.02 9.36 0.97
C LEU A 218 12.69 8.36 -0.15
N GLU A 219 13.65 8.00 -0.98
CA GLU A 219 13.46 6.98 -2.01
C GLU A 219 13.04 5.62 -1.38
N PRO A 220 12.21 4.82 -2.06
CA PRO A 220 11.57 5.10 -3.34
C PRO A 220 10.41 6.11 -3.22
N ILE A 221 10.39 7.13 -4.07
CA ILE A 221 9.28 8.10 -4.15
C ILE A 221 8.08 7.50 -4.89
N ILE A 222 6.90 7.67 -4.32
CA ILE A 222 5.63 7.21 -4.88
C ILE A 222 5.16 8.23 -5.92
N THR A 223 4.85 7.74 -7.11
CA THR A 223 4.45 8.53 -8.28
C THR A 223 2.96 8.36 -8.55
N LEU A 224 2.37 9.15 -9.46
CA LEU A 224 0.95 8.98 -9.81
C LEU A 224 0.66 7.62 -10.42
N GLU A 225 1.62 7.05 -11.15
CA GLU A 225 1.50 5.73 -11.74
C GLU A 225 1.39 4.67 -10.63
N THR A 226 2.33 4.67 -9.67
CA THR A 226 2.30 3.74 -8.53
C THR A 226 1.18 4.03 -7.53
N LEU A 227 0.64 5.25 -7.52
CA LEU A 227 -0.53 5.64 -6.73
C LEU A 227 -1.85 5.18 -7.35
N ASN A 228 -2.01 5.32 -8.66
CA ASN A 228 -3.16 4.76 -9.37
C ASN A 228 -3.13 3.22 -9.39
N GLU A 229 -1.96 2.63 -9.16
CA GLU A 229 -1.80 1.21 -8.87
C GLU A 229 -2.19 0.81 -7.44
N GLN A 230 -2.82 1.70 -6.64
CA GLN A 230 -3.36 1.42 -5.30
C GLN A 230 -4.89 1.24 -5.24
N PRO A 231 -5.37 0.12 -5.77
CA PRO A 231 -6.78 -0.20 -5.74
C PRO A 231 -7.30 -0.46 -4.31
N VAL A 232 -6.45 -0.92 -3.39
CA VAL A 232 -6.89 -1.29 -2.03
C VAL A 232 -7.30 -0.05 -1.24
N THR A 233 -6.46 0.98 -1.20
CA THR A 233 -6.75 2.23 -0.47
C THR A 233 -7.95 2.96 -1.08
N THR A 234 -7.97 3.10 -2.40
CA THR A 234 -9.07 3.72 -3.15
C THR A 234 -10.40 2.99 -2.87
N LEU A 235 -10.37 1.66 -2.75
CA LEU A 235 -11.56 0.88 -2.43
C LEU A 235 -12.07 1.15 -1.01
N TYR A 236 -11.18 1.21 -0.02
CA TYR A 236 -11.56 1.56 1.36
C TYR A 236 -12.18 2.96 1.43
N GLU A 237 -11.56 3.95 0.80
CA GLU A 237 -12.05 5.33 0.77
C GLU A 237 -13.44 5.43 0.10
N LEU A 238 -13.60 4.78 -1.05
CA LEU A 238 -14.87 4.74 -1.79
C LEU A 238 -15.98 4.12 -0.92
N CYS A 239 -15.71 2.95 -0.32
CA CYS A 239 -16.68 2.26 0.52
C CYS A 239 -17.00 3.05 1.79
N GLN A 240 -16.01 3.63 2.47
CA GLN A 240 -16.22 4.44 3.67
C GLN A 240 -17.06 5.68 3.38
N LYS A 241 -16.82 6.36 2.25
CA LYS A 241 -17.64 7.50 1.80
C LYS A 241 -19.11 7.12 1.61
N HIS A 242 -19.38 5.86 1.26
CA HIS A 242 -20.73 5.31 1.10
C HIS A 242 -21.25 4.55 2.34
N GLY A 243 -20.54 4.61 3.47
CA GLY A 243 -20.95 3.95 4.72
C GLY A 243 -20.86 2.42 4.68
N LYS A 244 -20.04 1.85 3.79
CA LYS A 244 -19.91 0.41 3.58
C LYS A 244 -18.63 -0.15 4.23
N SER A 245 -18.68 -1.38 4.72
CA SER A 245 -17.49 -2.10 5.22
C SER A 245 -16.81 -2.92 4.13
N VAL A 246 -15.48 -3.09 4.21
CA VAL A 246 -14.69 -3.86 3.22
C VAL A 246 -13.86 -4.94 3.93
N ASP A 247 -14.04 -6.19 3.52
CA ASP A 247 -13.32 -7.35 4.05
C ASP A 247 -12.53 -8.09 2.96
N PHE A 248 -11.28 -8.44 3.24
CA PHE A 248 -10.44 -9.25 2.37
C PHE A 248 -10.31 -10.67 2.93
N LYS A 249 -10.60 -11.69 2.12
CA LYS A 249 -10.39 -13.10 2.47
C LYS A 249 -9.40 -13.76 1.52
N ASN A 250 -8.32 -14.28 2.07
CA ASN A 250 -7.26 -14.96 1.33
C ASN A 250 -7.36 -16.49 1.47
N TRP A 251 -7.09 -17.20 0.39
CA TRP A 251 -6.87 -18.65 0.42
C TRP A 251 -5.88 -19.06 -0.68
N LYS A 252 -5.33 -20.29 -0.60
CA LYS A 252 -4.36 -20.81 -1.58
C LYS A 252 -4.98 -21.90 -2.45
N LYS A 253 -4.83 -21.78 -3.77
CA LYS A 253 -5.09 -22.83 -4.77
C LYS A 253 -3.75 -23.30 -5.34
N ARG A 254 -3.23 -24.45 -4.89
CA ARG A 254 -1.89 -24.95 -5.28
C ARG A 254 -0.77 -23.94 -4.96
N LYS A 255 -0.10 -23.38 -5.97
CA LYS A 255 0.92 -22.33 -5.85
C LYS A 255 0.38 -20.90 -5.98
N THR A 256 -0.92 -20.74 -6.25
CA THR A 256 -1.55 -19.44 -6.51
C THR A 256 -2.34 -18.99 -5.28
N ASN A 257 -2.10 -17.77 -4.82
CA ASN A 257 -2.92 -17.09 -3.82
C ASN A 257 -4.15 -16.48 -4.50
N VAL A 258 -5.30 -16.60 -3.85
CA VAL A 258 -6.57 -16.03 -4.30
C VAL A 258 -7.11 -15.14 -3.20
N MET A 259 -7.42 -13.90 -3.55
CA MET A 259 -7.98 -12.89 -2.66
C MET A 259 -9.40 -12.53 -3.12
N ASN A 260 -10.32 -12.53 -2.16
CA ASN A 260 -11.72 -12.15 -2.35
C ASN A 260 -12.01 -10.88 -1.55
N VAL A 261 -12.66 -9.90 -2.17
CA VAL A 261 -13.07 -8.65 -1.52
C VAL A 261 -14.57 -8.61 -1.35
N PHE A 262 -15.02 -8.49 -0.12
CA PHE A 262 -16.42 -8.37 0.25
C PHE A 262 -16.72 -6.94 0.66
N VAL A 263 -17.83 -6.38 0.17
CA VAL A 263 -18.36 -5.09 0.62
C VAL A 263 -19.74 -5.33 1.22
N ASP A 264 -19.93 -4.97 2.49
CA ASP A 264 -21.13 -5.31 3.30
C ASP A 264 -21.49 -6.80 3.23
N GLY A 265 -20.47 -7.67 3.22
CA GLY A 265 -20.62 -9.12 3.13
C GLY A 265 -20.93 -9.66 1.72
N LYS A 266 -21.12 -8.83 0.70
CA LYS A 266 -21.29 -9.26 -0.70
C LYS A 266 -19.93 -9.33 -1.40
N LEU A 267 -19.63 -10.44 -2.09
CA LEU A 267 -18.40 -10.55 -2.88
C LEU A 267 -18.46 -9.57 -4.06
N ILE A 268 -17.52 -8.63 -4.11
CA ILE A 268 -17.42 -7.64 -5.19
C ILE A 268 -16.20 -7.96 -6.05
N GLY A 269 -15.02 -8.14 -5.44
CA GLY A 269 -13.76 -8.31 -6.18
C GLY A 269 -13.10 -9.67 -5.96
N ILE A 270 -12.41 -10.18 -6.97
CA ILE A 270 -11.59 -11.39 -6.93
C ILE A 270 -10.27 -11.11 -7.64
N GLY A 271 -9.18 -11.58 -7.06
CA GLY A 271 -7.86 -11.50 -7.67
C GLY A 271 -7.03 -12.71 -7.34
N SER A 272 -6.25 -13.16 -8.30
CA SER A 272 -5.35 -14.30 -8.15
C SER A 272 -3.95 -13.95 -8.64
N SER A 273 -2.94 -14.54 -8.01
CA SER A 273 -1.53 -14.47 -8.43
C SER A 273 -0.71 -15.47 -7.61
N GLU A 274 0.46 -15.89 -8.10
CA GLU A 274 1.43 -16.64 -7.29
C GLU A 274 1.83 -15.88 -6.02
N GLN A 275 1.75 -14.55 -6.05
CA GLN A 275 2.03 -13.69 -4.92
C GLN A 275 0.74 -13.17 -4.28
N LYS A 276 0.64 -13.28 -2.95
CA LYS A 276 -0.54 -12.87 -2.17
C LYS A 276 -0.88 -11.38 -2.33
N MET A 277 0.14 -10.53 -2.46
CA MET A 277 -0.03 -9.09 -2.60
C MET A 277 -0.59 -8.71 -3.97
N ILE A 278 -0.06 -9.29 -5.05
CA ILE A 278 -0.61 -9.08 -6.40
C ILE A 278 -2.06 -9.59 -6.48
N ALA A 279 -2.36 -10.73 -5.83
CA ALA A 279 -3.74 -11.21 -5.73
C ALA A 279 -4.65 -10.18 -5.02
N LYS A 280 -4.18 -9.54 -3.94
CA LYS A 280 -4.91 -8.49 -3.23
C LYS A 280 -5.15 -7.25 -4.08
N LEU A 281 -4.13 -6.80 -4.82
CA LEU A 281 -4.23 -5.66 -5.72
C LEU A 281 -5.22 -5.95 -6.85
N ASN A 282 -5.10 -7.11 -7.50
CA ASN A 282 -6.02 -7.52 -8.55
C ASN A 282 -7.47 -7.60 -8.03
N ALA A 283 -7.67 -8.14 -6.82
CA ALA A 283 -9.00 -8.24 -6.21
C ALA A 283 -9.61 -6.88 -5.91
N ALA A 284 -8.79 -5.92 -5.46
CA ALA A 284 -9.26 -4.57 -5.23
C ALA A 284 -9.53 -3.80 -6.54
N ARG A 285 -8.76 -4.03 -7.62
CA ARG A 285 -9.03 -3.43 -8.95
C ARG A 285 -10.36 -3.91 -9.48
N ASP A 286 -10.56 -5.23 -9.47
CA ASP A 286 -11.81 -5.86 -9.87
C ASP A 286 -12.99 -5.34 -9.03
N ALA A 287 -12.80 -5.14 -7.72
CA ALA A 287 -13.83 -4.53 -6.87
C ALA A 287 -14.14 -3.07 -7.26
N LEU A 288 -13.12 -2.25 -7.50
CA LEU A 288 -13.28 -0.84 -7.87
C LEU A 288 -13.97 -0.67 -9.21
N GLU A 289 -13.61 -1.48 -10.21
CA GLU A 289 -14.24 -1.44 -11.53
C GLU A 289 -15.74 -1.74 -11.42
N LYS A 290 -16.11 -2.80 -10.69
CA LYS A 290 -17.50 -3.17 -10.43
C LYS A 290 -18.29 -2.16 -9.62
N LEU A 291 -17.62 -1.36 -8.78
CA LEU A 291 -18.26 -0.30 -8.00
C LEU A 291 -18.33 1.04 -8.77
N SER A 292 -17.51 1.23 -9.79
CA SER A 292 -17.40 2.48 -10.56
C SER A 292 -18.34 2.53 -11.77
N CYS A 293 -18.86 1.39 -12.25
CA CYS A 293 -19.84 1.34 -13.34
C CYS A 293 -21.28 1.61 -12.83
N PRO A 294 -21.96 2.66 -13.30
CA PRO A 294 -23.36 2.95 -12.93
C PRO A 294 -24.39 2.05 -13.63
N GLU A 295 -23.98 1.21 -14.58
CA GLU A 295 -24.88 0.36 -15.38
C GLU A 295 -24.47 -1.12 -15.32
N ALA A 296 -24.81 -1.77 -14.21
CA ALA A 296 -25.24 -3.16 -14.25
C ALA A 296 -26.64 -3.17 -13.67
N VAL A 297 -27.60 -3.26 -14.60
CA VAL A 297 -29.04 -3.29 -14.40
C VAL A 297 -29.43 -3.97 -13.08
N PHE A 298 -30.07 -3.19 -12.21
CA PHE A 298 -31.08 -3.73 -11.29
C PHE A 298 -32.10 -4.49 -12.14
N MET A 299 -31.92 -5.80 -12.30
CA MET A 299 -33.07 -6.69 -12.51
C MET A 299 -33.75 -6.77 -11.15
N ASN A 300 -34.58 -5.76 -10.87
CA ASN A 300 -35.65 -5.86 -9.91
C ASN A 300 -36.50 -7.08 -10.30
N ILE A 301 -36.33 -8.18 -9.59
CA ILE A 301 -37.45 -9.08 -9.36
C ILE A 301 -37.91 -8.79 -7.93
N GLY A 302 -38.76 -7.78 -7.83
CA GLY A 302 -39.73 -7.72 -6.74
C GLY A 302 -40.62 -8.96 -6.78
N PRO A 303 -41.33 -9.27 -5.69
CA PRO A 303 -41.98 -10.56 -5.51
C PRO A 303 -43.11 -10.72 -6.53
N CYS A 304 -42.87 -11.49 -7.59
CA CYS A 304 -43.94 -12.02 -8.41
C CYS A 304 -44.65 -13.09 -7.60
N SER A 305 -45.77 -12.68 -7.00
CA SER A 305 -46.89 -13.55 -6.70
C SER A 305 -47.32 -14.25 -7.99
N ALA A 306 -46.80 -15.45 -8.21
CA ALA A 306 -47.30 -16.38 -9.20
C ALA A 306 -47.21 -17.76 -8.56
N GLU A 307 -48.36 -18.20 -8.06
CA GLU A 307 -48.67 -19.61 -7.91
C GLU A 307 -48.32 -20.33 -9.22
N GLY A 308 -47.48 -21.36 -9.15
CA GLY A 308 -47.01 -22.08 -10.33
C GLY A 308 -45.91 -23.07 -9.98
N ASP A 309 -46.31 -24.28 -9.59
CA ASP A 309 -45.46 -25.46 -9.49
C ASP A 309 -44.62 -25.63 -10.78
N GLY A 310 -43.29 -25.51 -10.69
CA GLY A 310 -42.41 -25.79 -11.85
C GLY A 310 -40.92 -25.41 -11.73
N ALA A 311 -40.51 -24.50 -10.84
CA ALA A 311 -39.12 -24.01 -10.79
C ALA A 311 -38.11 -24.93 -10.04
N GLY A 312 -38.59 -25.97 -9.35
CA GLY A 312 -37.76 -26.87 -8.54
C GLY A 312 -36.88 -27.82 -9.36
N GLU A 313 -37.26 -28.15 -10.59
CA GLU A 313 -36.56 -29.14 -11.42
C GLU A 313 -35.32 -28.59 -12.12
N GLN A 314 -35.20 -27.27 -12.29
CA GLN A 314 -34.13 -26.67 -13.09
C GLN A 314 -32.80 -26.55 -12.31
N ILE A 315 -32.88 -26.39 -10.98
CA ILE A 315 -31.71 -26.35 -10.09
C ILE A 315 -31.17 -27.77 -9.85
N GLN A 316 -32.07 -28.75 -9.70
CA GLN A 316 -31.71 -30.12 -9.37
C GLN A 316 -30.93 -30.79 -10.53
N GLY A 317 -29.72 -31.25 -10.25
CA GLY A 317 -28.84 -31.86 -11.27
C GLY A 317 -27.94 -30.88 -12.02
N SER A 318 -27.98 -29.57 -11.71
CA SER A 318 -27.07 -28.58 -12.30
C SER A 318 -25.59 -28.89 -12.04
N LYS A 319 -25.25 -29.45 -10.86
CA LYS A 319 -23.89 -29.91 -10.54
C LYS A 319 -23.39 -30.97 -11.53
N GLN A 320 -24.26 -31.89 -11.93
CA GLN A 320 -23.95 -32.93 -12.89
C GLN A 320 -23.80 -32.36 -14.30
N LYS A 321 -24.75 -31.51 -14.73
CA LYS A 321 -24.70 -30.84 -16.04
C LYS A 321 -23.43 -30.03 -16.23
N LEU A 322 -22.99 -29.31 -15.20
CA LEU A 322 -21.74 -28.55 -15.23
C LEU A 322 -20.51 -29.46 -15.31
N HIS A 323 -20.51 -30.59 -14.60
CA HIS A 323 -19.43 -31.57 -14.72
C HIS A 323 -19.35 -32.19 -16.12
N GLU A 324 -20.49 -32.49 -16.74
CA GLU A 324 -20.59 -32.98 -18.12
C GLU A 324 -20.10 -31.94 -19.13
N LEU A 325 -20.46 -30.66 -18.94
CA LEU A 325 -19.96 -29.56 -19.77
C LEU A 325 -18.43 -29.44 -19.71
N CYS A 326 -17.85 -29.42 -18.51
CA CYS A 326 -16.40 -29.37 -18.33
C CYS A 326 -15.71 -30.56 -19.01
N SER A 327 -16.27 -31.77 -18.86
CA SER A 327 -15.75 -32.97 -19.50
C SER A 327 -15.78 -32.88 -21.02
N LYS A 328 -16.89 -32.39 -21.59
CA LYS A 328 -17.07 -32.19 -23.04
C LYS A 328 -16.10 -31.16 -23.61
N LYS A 329 -15.84 -30.08 -22.88
CA LYS A 329 -14.93 -28.99 -23.26
C LYS A 329 -13.46 -29.25 -22.92
N ARG A 330 -13.15 -30.43 -22.34
CA ARG A 330 -11.81 -30.80 -21.83
C ARG A 330 -11.26 -29.82 -20.78
N TRP A 331 -12.15 -29.22 -20.01
CA TRP A 331 -11.79 -28.35 -18.89
C TRP A 331 -11.56 -29.17 -17.62
N PRO A 332 -10.75 -28.66 -16.67
CA PRO A 332 -10.66 -29.22 -15.33
C PRO A 332 -12.06 -29.38 -14.68
N LYS A 333 -12.18 -30.37 -13.79
CA LYS A 333 -13.43 -30.63 -13.08
C LYS A 333 -13.84 -29.41 -12.23
N PRO A 334 -15.14 -29.07 -12.16
CA PRO A 334 -15.62 -27.98 -11.34
C PRO A 334 -15.32 -28.22 -9.86
N VAL A 335 -14.79 -27.20 -9.18
CA VAL A 335 -14.42 -27.27 -7.76
C VAL A 335 -15.49 -26.57 -6.93
N TYR A 336 -16.03 -27.26 -5.94
CA TYR A 336 -17.07 -26.74 -5.04
C TYR A 336 -16.49 -26.51 -3.65
N LYS A 337 -16.94 -25.44 -2.99
CA LYS A 337 -16.56 -25.11 -1.61
C LYS A 337 -17.70 -24.43 -0.89
N THR A 338 -17.93 -24.80 0.37
CA THR A 338 -18.85 -24.09 1.25
C THR A 338 -18.15 -22.83 1.77
N GLU A 339 -18.67 -21.67 1.40
CA GLU A 339 -18.06 -20.36 1.73
C GLU A 339 -18.68 -19.75 2.99
N ARG A 340 -19.95 -20.05 3.27
CA ARG A 340 -20.64 -19.62 4.50
C ARG A 340 -21.61 -20.70 5.00
N GLU A 341 -21.67 -20.81 6.32
CA GLU A 341 -22.65 -21.60 7.07
C GLU A 341 -23.17 -20.71 8.20
N ASP A 342 -24.40 -20.24 8.05
CA ASP A 342 -25.04 -19.29 8.97
C ASP A 342 -26.38 -19.85 9.48
N GLY A 343 -26.86 -19.35 10.60
CA GLY A 343 -28.17 -19.72 11.18
C GLY A 343 -28.10 -20.77 12.29
N PRO A 344 -29.18 -20.89 13.10
CA PRO A 344 -29.23 -21.83 14.21
C PRO A 344 -29.24 -23.28 13.69
N PRO A 345 -28.90 -24.29 14.52
CA PRO A 345 -28.85 -25.69 14.07
C PRO A 345 -30.13 -26.21 13.40
N HIS A 346 -31.28 -25.62 13.73
CA HIS A 346 -32.60 -25.96 13.17
C HIS A 346 -32.99 -25.16 11.90
N ASP A 347 -32.21 -24.15 11.51
CA ASP A 347 -32.40 -23.36 10.28
C ASP A 347 -31.04 -22.94 9.69
N LYS A 348 -30.18 -23.94 9.45
CA LYS A 348 -28.87 -23.71 8.85
C LYS A 348 -29.00 -23.34 7.38
N ARG A 349 -28.26 -22.31 6.98
CA ARG A 349 -28.18 -21.78 5.61
C ARG A 349 -26.74 -21.91 5.12
N PHE A 350 -26.58 -22.55 3.97
CA PHE A 350 -25.31 -22.81 3.32
C PHE A 350 -25.21 -21.99 2.04
N VAL A 351 -24.05 -21.37 1.85
CA VAL A 351 -23.65 -20.72 0.60
C VAL A 351 -22.44 -21.47 0.05
N CYS A 352 -22.55 -21.97 -1.17
CA CYS A 352 -21.46 -22.67 -1.84
C CYS A 352 -20.99 -21.87 -3.05
N SER A 353 -19.68 -21.87 -3.29
CA SER A 353 -19.11 -21.43 -4.55
C SER A 353 -18.83 -22.61 -5.46
N VAL A 354 -18.95 -22.41 -6.77
CA VAL A 354 -18.40 -23.31 -7.79
C VAL A 354 -17.40 -22.55 -8.65
N GLN A 355 -16.27 -23.21 -8.94
CA GLN A 355 -15.23 -22.69 -9.81
C GLN A 355 -15.07 -23.58 -11.04
N VAL A 356 -15.03 -22.97 -12.22
CA VAL A 356 -14.74 -23.63 -13.50
C VAL A 356 -13.57 -22.92 -14.17
N GLU A 357 -12.60 -23.69 -14.62
CA GLU A 357 -11.40 -23.20 -15.29
C GLU A 357 -11.51 -23.52 -16.78
N THR A 358 -11.45 -22.49 -17.62
CA THR A 358 -11.44 -22.62 -19.09
C THR A 358 -10.03 -22.37 -19.62
N SER A 359 -9.82 -22.43 -20.94
CA SER A 359 -8.52 -22.14 -21.56
C SER A 359 -8.03 -20.72 -21.28
N ASP A 360 -8.96 -19.77 -21.17
CA ASP A 360 -8.65 -18.33 -21.18
C ASP A 360 -9.03 -17.65 -19.86
N ASN A 361 -10.05 -18.17 -19.15
CA ASN A 361 -10.60 -17.55 -17.95
C ASN A 361 -10.95 -18.56 -16.85
N THR A 362 -10.96 -18.08 -15.61
CA THR A 362 -11.51 -18.80 -14.45
C THR A 362 -12.81 -18.14 -14.01
N PHE A 363 -13.91 -18.88 -14.06
CA PHE A 363 -15.22 -18.44 -13.61
C PHE A 363 -15.47 -18.94 -12.19
N ILE A 364 -16.05 -18.08 -11.34
CA ILE A 364 -16.47 -18.44 -9.98
C ILE A 364 -17.84 -17.83 -9.71
N THR A 365 -18.82 -18.66 -9.34
CA THR A 365 -20.15 -18.22 -8.94
C THR A 365 -20.49 -18.68 -7.54
N LEU A 366 -21.41 -17.97 -6.89
CA LEU A 366 -21.92 -18.26 -5.54
C LEU A 366 -23.41 -18.57 -5.59
N SER A 367 -23.81 -19.59 -4.85
CA SER A 367 -25.22 -19.90 -4.64
C SER A 367 -25.92 -18.85 -3.80
N ASP A 368 -27.25 -18.76 -3.92
CA ASP A 368 -28.05 -18.15 -2.86
C ASP A 368 -28.05 -19.07 -1.62
N PRO A 369 -28.33 -18.56 -0.40
CA PRO A 369 -28.35 -19.37 0.81
C PRO A 369 -29.43 -20.46 0.74
N LYS A 370 -29.02 -21.74 0.82
CA LYS A 370 -29.91 -22.91 0.80
C LYS A 370 -29.85 -23.70 2.10
N SER A 371 -30.89 -24.48 2.40
CA SER A 371 -30.97 -25.28 3.64
C SER A 371 -30.06 -26.51 3.65
N ARG A 372 -29.52 -26.93 2.49
CA ARG A 372 -28.60 -28.05 2.36
C ARG A 372 -27.41 -27.68 1.48
N VAL A 373 -26.23 -28.17 1.84
CA VAL A 373 -24.99 -28.00 1.04
C VAL A 373 -25.20 -28.48 -0.39
N LYS A 374 -25.84 -29.64 -0.60
CA LYS A 374 -26.13 -30.17 -1.94
C LYS A 374 -26.96 -29.22 -2.80
N ASP A 375 -27.90 -28.50 -2.19
CA ASP A 375 -28.79 -27.58 -2.90
C ASP A 375 -28.07 -26.26 -3.18
N ALA A 376 -27.21 -25.82 -2.27
CA ALA A 376 -26.31 -24.69 -2.48
C ALA A 376 -25.32 -24.98 -3.63
N GLU A 377 -24.67 -26.14 -3.66
CA GLU A 377 -23.79 -26.52 -4.76
C GLU A 377 -24.51 -26.57 -6.11
N ASN A 378 -25.72 -27.15 -6.16
CA ASN A 378 -26.53 -27.17 -7.38
C ASN A 378 -26.95 -25.76 -7.83
N ALA A 379 -27.31 -24.88 -6.90
CA ALA A 379 -27.65 -23.50 -7.20
C ALA A 379 -26.42 -22.70 -7.71
N ALA A 380 -25.23 -22.92 -7.14
CA ALA A 380 -23.99 -22.36 -7.65
C ALA A 380 -23.71 -22.85 -9.09
N ALA A 381 -23.84 -24.16 -9.32
CA ALA A 381 -23.66 -24.76 -10.63
C ALA A 381 -24.64 -24.23 -11.67
N CYS A 382 -25.89 -23.96 -11.28
CA CYS A 382 -26.91 -23.38 -12.15
C CYS A 382 -26.51 -21.98 -12.62
N LYS A 383 -26.09 -21.11 -11.69
CA LYS A 383 -25.59 -19.76 -12.02
C LYS A 383 -24.32 -19.80 -12.88
N MET A 384 -23.44 -20.78 -12.64
CA MET A 384 -22.24 -20.97 -13.45
C MET A 384 -22.58 -21.37 -14.89
N LEU A 385 -23.59 -22.24 -15.06
CA LEU A 385 -24.03 -22.66 -16.39
C LEU A 385 -24.59 -21.50 -17.20
N SER A 386 -25.32 -20.57 -16.58
CA SER A 386 -25.76 -19.35 -17.28
C SER A 386 -24.57 -18.47 -17.66
N GLU A 387 -23.61 -18.24 -16.76
CA GLU A 387 -22.46 -17.36 -17.04
C GLU A 387 -21.49 -17.90 -18.10
N ILE A 388 -21.40 -19.23 -18.28
CA ILE A 388 -20.49 -19.86 -19.26
C ILE A 388 -21.15 -20.08 -20.62
N LEU A 389 -22.49 -20.16 -20.66
CA LEU A 389 -23.24 -20.44 -21.89
C LEU A 389 -23.81 -19.17 -22.55
N ASP A 390 -23.88 -18.05 -21.84
CA ASP A 390 -24.05 -16.71 -22.40
C ASP A 390 -22.72 -16.21 -23.01
#